data_AF-A0A956YXL5-F1
#
_entry.id   AF-A0A956YXL5-F1
#
_cell.length_a   1.000
_cell.length_b   1.000
_cell.length_c   1.000
_cell.angle_alpha   90.00
_cell.angle_beta   90.00
_cell.angle_gamma   90.00
#
_symmetry.space_group_name_H-M   'P 1'
#
loop_
_entity.id
_entity.type
_entity.pdbx_description
1 polymer ?
#
loop_
_entity_poly.entity_id
_entity_poly.type
_entity_poly.pdbx_seq_one_letter_code
_entity_poly.pdbx_strand_id
1 'polypeptide(L)'
;MNQLPAIDPIPTVADVERIAALPDPVIRNLLITQCYHELAVVMTTRTGVNANWCTFATWASKQAGQTIRKEDVARTLENIVLSAPATAQAEQDIVASAQALGSEADEAEVEETLADLLNPLAAFDRASAAVGRGNKKVYEEIGREFARFVELCLGDAAFDADNLARFCAGLRPGEPPDGQDYLRRAFTRYYQALFESDAKQRAELMLLANIEIGFHEQTRLQPEIAVALNAAFVDRGPFRLRLIKALFPRRAWLARIRLFLLRLFDRP
;
A
#
# COMPACT_ATOMS: atom_id res chain seq x y z
N MET A 1 12.70 24.30 -23.67
CA MET A 1 11.65 23.43 -23.11
C MET A 1 11.87 22.04 -23.67
N ASN A 2 12.23 21.06 -22.84
CA ASN A 2 12.31 19.67 -23.32
C ASN A 2 10.90 19.22 -23.69
N GLN A 3 10.69 18.89 -24.97
CA GLN A 3 9.48 18.17 -25.38
C GLN A 3 9.49 16.81 -24.68
N LEU A 4 8.39 16.48 -24.01
CA LEU A 4 8.20 15.13 -23.47
C LEU A 4 8.15 14.13 -24.64
N PRO A 5 8.71 12.91 -24.47
CA PRO A 5 8.70 11.91 -25.52
C PRO A 5 7.24 11.55 -25.89
N ALA A 6 6.98 11.37 -27.19
CA ALA A 6 5.72 10.81 -27.64
C ALA A 6 5.62 9.34 -27.18
N ILE A 7 4.49 8.97 -26.59
CA ILE A 7 4.20 7.59 -26.18
C ILE A 7 3.29 6.96 -27.22
N ASP A 8 3.76 5.88 -27.86
CA ASP A 8 3.00 5.06 -28.80
C ASP A 8 3.45 3.59 -28.62
N PRO A 9 2.55 2.64 -28.29
CA PRO A 9 1.10 2.81 -28.13
C PRO A 9 0.67 3.48 -26.82
N ILE A 10 -0.46 4.18 -26.87
CA ILE A 10 -1.15 4.73 -25.69
C ILE A 10 -1.71 3.56 -24.87
N PRO A 11 -1.53 3.52 -23.53
CA PRO A 11 -2.06 2.44 -22.70
C PRO A 11 -3.57 2.27 -22.81
N THR A 12 -4.01 1.04 -23.06
CA THR A 12 -5.42 0.69 -23.22
C THR A 12 -6.01 0.05 -21.96
N VAL A 13 -7.34 -0.08 -21.89
CA VAL A 13 -8.00 -0.87 -20.83
C VAL A 13 -7.50 -2.32 -20.82
N ALA A 14 -7.26 -2.90 -22.01
CA ALA A 14 -6.74 -4.27 -22.13
C ALA A 14 -5.32 -4.39 -21.56
N ASP A 15 -4.48 -3.37 -21.70
CA ASP A 15 -3.15 -3.33 -21.07
C ASP A 15 -3.25 -3.30 -19.55
N VAL A 16 -4.16 -2.48 -19.01
CA VAL A 16 -4.42 -2.42 -17.56
C VAL A 16 -4.83 -3.79 -17.03
N GLU A 17 -5.79 -4.44 -17.69
CA GLU A 17 -6.29 -5.77 -17.30
C GLU A 17 -5.19 -6.84 -17.38
N ARG A 18 -4.40 -6.84 -18.47
CA ARG A 18 -3.26 -7.75 -18.65
C ARG A 18 -2.21 -7.56 -17.57
N ILE A 19 -1.83 -6.31 -17.27
CA ILE A 19 -0.84 -6.00 -16.23
C ILE A 19 -1.36 -6.43 -14.86
N ALA A 20 -2.62 -6.09 -14.53
CA ALA A 20 -3.22 -6.45 -13.25
C ALA A 20 -3.30 -7.97 -13.02
N ALA A 21 -3.52 -8.75 -14.09
CA ALA A 21 -3.60 -10.21 -14.04
C ALA A 21 -2.24 -10.91 -13.81
N LEU A 22 -1.11 -10.20 -13.89
CA LEU A 22 0.21 -10.81 -13.68
C LEU A 22 0.36 -11.35 -12.25
N PRO A 23 0.78 -12.62 -12.07
CA PRO A 23 0.87 -13.24 -10.75
C PRO A 23 2.03 -12.67 -9.93
N ASP A 24 3.17 -12.41 -10.58
CA ASP A 24 4.36 -11.86 -9.93
C ASP A 24 4.11 -10.40 -9.51
N PRO A 25 4.08 -10.09 -8.20
CA PRO A 25 3.81 -8.74 -7.71
C PRO A 25 4.92 -7.74 -8.04
N VAL A 26 6.16 -8.19 -8.22
CA VAL A 26 7.30 -7.32 -8.55
C VAL A 26 7.19 -6.86 -10.00
N ILE A 27 7.03 -7.80 -10.94
CA ILE A 27 6.85 -7.47 -12.36
C ILE A 27 5.55 -6.70 -12.58
N ARG A 28 4.47 -7.10 -11.91
CA ARG A 28 3.20 -6.36 -11.96
C ARG A 28 3.39 -4.91 -11.51
N ASN A 29 4.00 -4.66 -10.35
CA ASN A 29 4.19 -3.29 -9.86
C ASN A 29 5.10 -2.45 -10.78
N LEU A 30 6.14 -3.04 -11.36
CA LEU A 30 6.98 -2.35 -12.34
C LEU A 30 6.15 -1.88 -13.54
N LEU A 31 5.31 -2.76 -14.09
CA LEU A 31 4.45 -2.43 -15.23
C LEU A 31 3.31 -1.48 -14.86
N ILE A 32 2.75 -1.56 -13.65
CA ILE A 32 1.81 -0.56 -13.12
C ILE A 32 2.47 0.82 -13.08
N THR A 33 3.69 0.89 -12.55
CA THR A 33 4.46 2.14 -12.45
C THR A 33 4.72 2.74 -13.84
N GLN A 34 5.11 1.90 -14.79
CA GLN A 34 5.35 2.30 -16.18
C GLN A 34 4.07 2.77 -16.87
N CYS A 35 2.96 2.03 -16.74
CA CYS A 35 1.68 2.40 -17.35
C CYS A 35 1.15 3.74 -16.80
N TYR A 36 1.27 3.97 -15.49
CA TYR A 36 0.94 5.29 -14.92
C TYR A 36 1.82 6.40 -15.47
N HIS A 37 3.12 6.14 -15.69
CA HIS A 37 3.99 7.14 -16.32
C HIS A 37 3.54 7.46 -17.75
N GLU A 38 3.21 6.45 -18.53
CA GLU A 38 2.72 6.58 -19.90
C GLU A 38 1.40 7.35 -19.96
N LEU A 39 0.42 7.00 -19.12
CA LEU A 39 -0.83 7.73 -18.97
C LEU A 39 -0.60 9.20 -18.54
N ALA A 40 0.35 9.43 -17.63
CA ALA A 40 0.70 10.77 -17.20
C ALA A 40 1.24 11.62 -18.36
N VAL A 41 2.15 11.07 -19.16
CA VAL A 41 2.73 11.74 -20.33
C VAL A 41 1.65 12.00 -21.38
N VAL A 42 0.82 11.01 -21.70
CA VAL A 42 -0.27 11.16 -22.68
C VAL A 42 -1.22 12.29 -22.29
N MET A 43 -1.63 12.38 -21.02
CA MET A 43 -2.47 13.48 -20.52
C MET A 43 -1.83 14.86 -20.71
N THR A 44 -0.50 14.98 -20.49
CA THR A 44 0.20 16.28 -20.61
C THR A 44 0.19 16.86 -22.02
N THR A 45 -0.02 16.02 -23.05
CA THR A 45 -0.16 16.47 -24.45
C THR A 45 -1.33 17.44 -24.64
N ARG A 46 -2.35 17.34 -23.78
CA ARG A 46 -3.56 18.18 -23.81
C ARG A 46 -3.64 19.17 -22.65
N THR A 47 -3.17 18.79 -21.46
CA THR A 47 -3.27 19.64 -20.27
C THR A 47 -2.10 20.61 -20.10
N GLY A 48 -1.02 20.42 -20.88
CA GLY A 48 0.27 21.07 -20.66
C GLY A 48 1.05 20.45 -19.48
N VAL A 49 2.16 21.08 -19.12
CA VAL A 49 3.07 20.61 -18.05
C VAL A 49 2.47 20.91 -16.68
N ASN A 50 1.49 20.09 -16.28
CA ASN A 50 0.86 20.09 -14.97
C ASN A 50 0.79 18.66 -14.45
N ALA A 51 0.97 18.47 -13.14
CA ALA A 51 0.81 17.15 -12.53
C ALA A 51 -0.66 16.71 -12.58
N ASN A 52 -0.91 15.60 -13.27
CA ASN A 52 -2.17 14.86 -13.20
C ASN A 52 -2.06 13.70 -12.20
N TRP A 53 -3.16 12.99 -11.93
CA TRP A 53 -3.17 11.91 -10.95
C TRP A 53 -2.17 10.81 -11.27
N CYS A 54 -2.06 10.43 -12.55
CA CYS A 54 -1.11 9.41 -13.00
C CYS A 54 0.34 9.79 -12.67
N THR A 55 0.66 11.09 -12.57
CA THR A 55 1.97 11.55 -12.09
C THR A 55 2.20 11.09 -10.64
N PHE A 56 1.26 11.38 -9.74
CA PHE A 56 1.36 10.97 -8.34
C PHE A 56 1.33 9.44 -8.19
N ALA A 57 0.46 8.77 -8.96
CA ALA A 57 0.35 7.31 -8.95
C ALA A 57 1.64 6.61 -9.44
N THR A 58 2.39 7.22 -10.36
CA THR A 58 3.72 6.73 -10.76
C THR A 58 4.68 6.74 -9.57
N TRP A 59 4.77 7.84 -8.85
CA TRP A 59 5.64 7.96 -7.67
C TRP A 59 5.20 7.04 -6.54
N ALA A 60 3.90 7.00 -6.23
CA ALA A 60 3.36 6.12 -5.21
C ALA A 60 3.59 4.63 -5.55
N SER A 61 3.41 4.23 -6.81
CA SER A 61 3.66 2.86 -7.25
C SER A 61 5.15 2.50 -7.20
N LYS A 62 6.04 3.45 -7.54
CA LYS A 62 7.49 3.27 -7.39
C LYS A 62 7.88 3.04 -5.93
N GLN A 63 7.30 3.81 -4.99
CA GLN A 63 7.52 3.63 -3.55
C GLN A 63 6.96 2.29 -3.08
N ALA A 64 5.73 1.93 -3.47
CA ALA A 64 5.14 0.62 -3.18
C ALA A 64 6.04 -0.52 -3.67
N GLY A 65 6.71 -0.36 -4.82
CA GLY A 65 7.67 -1.31 -5.35
C GLY A 65 8.85 -1.61 -4.43
N GLN A 66 9.35 -0.61 -3.68
CA GLN A 66 10.44 -0.81 -2.72
C GLN A 66 10.00 -1.77 -1.61
N THR A 67 8.82 -1.56 -1.06
CA THR A 67 8.24 -2.43 -0.04
C THR A 67 7.91 -3.83 -0.60
N ILE A 68 7.37 -3.91 -1.82
CA ILE A 68 7.06 -5.20 -2.47
C ILE A 68 8.33 -6.04 -2.65
N ARG A 69 9.43 -5.42 -3.10
CA ARG A 69 10.75 -6.04 -3.23
C ARG A 69 11.51 -6.18 -1.91
N LYS A 70 10.92 -5.74 -0.79
CA LYS A 70 11.52 -5.79 0.56
C LYS A 70 12.83 -5.00 0.67
N GLU A 71 13.00 -3.95 -0.12
CA GLU A 71 14.20 -3.08 -0.07
C GLU A 71 14.27 -2.31 1.26
N ASP A 72 13.11 -2.03 1.88
CA ASP A 72 13.02 -1.41 3.21
C ASP A 72 13.60 -2.29 4.32
N VAL A 73 13.60 -3.62 4.11
CA VAL A 73 14.09 -4.64 5.04
C VAL A 73 15.59 -4.60 5.16
N ALA A 74 16.29 -4.56 4.02
CA ALA A 74 17.75 -4.47 3.98
C ALA A 74 18.23 -3.22 4.74
N ARG A 75 17.61 -2.06 4.47
CA ARG A 75 17.94 -0.80 5.12
C ARG A 75 17.65 -0.82 6.63
N THR A 76 16.55 -1.45 7.05
CA THR A 76 16.18 -1.53 8.47
C THR A 76 17.08 -2.51 9.22
N LEU A 77 17.40 -3.66 8.63
CA LEU A 77 18.34 -4.64 9.18
C LEU A 77 19.76 -4.06 9.29
N GLU A 78 20.25 -3.36 8.25
CA GLU A 78 21.53 -2.65 8.30
C GLU A 78 21.60 -1.69 9.49
N ASN A 79 20.52 -0.93 9.75
CA ASN A 79 20.47 0.01 10.87
C ASN A 79 20.37 -0.69 12.25
N ILE A 80 19.63 -1.80 12.36
CA ILE A 80 19.49 -2.56 13.61
C ILE A 80 20.78 -3.27 13.98
N VAL A 81 21.44 -3.93 13.01
CA VAL A 81 22.71 -4.66 13.23
C VAL A 81 23.82 -3.72 13.71
N LEU A 82 23.81 -2.45 13.26
CA LEU A 82 24.76 -1.43 13.71
C LEU A 82 24.45 -0.84 15.10
N SER A 83 23.27 -1.15 15.68
CA SER A 83 22.77 -0.52 16.91
C SER A 83 22.61 -1.49 18.10
N ALA A 84 23.11 -2.73 18.01
CA ALA A 84 22.71 -3.86 18.86
C ALA A 84 23.64 -4.25 20.04
N PRO A 85 23.88 -3.40 21.06
CA PRO A 85 24.27 -3.90 22.38
C PRO A 85 23.07 -4.28 23.27
N ALA A 86 21.86 -3.78 22.98
CA ALA A 86 20.72 -3.82 23.91
C ALA A 86 19.80 -5.05 23.81
N THR A 87 19.85 -5.82 22.71
CA THR A 87 18.96 -6.98 22.48
C THR A 87 19.41 -8.24 23.21
N ALA A 88 20.73 -8.49 23.30
CA ALA A 88 21.28 -9.69 23.94
C ALA A 88 20.95 -9.76 25.45
N GLN A 89 20.91 -8.62 26.15
CA GLN A 89 20.59 -8.59 27.58
C GLN A 89 19.10 -8.90 27.84
N ALA A 90 18.20 -8.43 26.97
CA ALA A 90 16.77 -8.66 27.10
C ALA A 90 16.37 -10.13 26.82
N GLU A 91 17.10 -10.80 25.92
CA GLU A 91 16.92 -12.23 25.64
C GLU A 91 17.32 -13.08 26.85
N GLN A 92 18.46 -12.79 27.46
CA GLN A 92 18.93 -13.46 28.69
C GLN A 92 17.93 -13.31 29.85
N ASP A 93 17.33 -12.14 30.03
CA ASP A 93 16.33 -11.90 31.09
C ASP A 93 15.04 -12.72 30.87
N ILE A 94 14.62 -12.92 29.62
CA ILE A 94 13.46 -13.74 29.25
C ILE A 94 13.72 -15.22 29.54
N VAL A 95 14.91 -15.72 29.18
CA VAL A 95 15.34 -17.10 29.45
C VAL A 95 15.41 -17.36 30.96
N ALA A 96 16.08 -16.48 31.71
CA ALA A 96 16.21 -16.61 33.17
C ALA A 96 14.84 -16.60 33.87
N SER A 97 13.93 -15.73 33.42
CA SER A 97 12.55 -15.67 33.93
C SER A 97 11.75 -16.93 33.61
N ALA A 98 11.93 -17.50 32.42
CA ALA A 98 11.26 -18.75 32.02
C ALA A 98 11.76 -19.95 32.84
N GLN A 99 13.07 -20.06 33.06
CA GLN A 99 13.69 -21.09 33.91
C GLN A 99 13.20 -20.98 35.37
N ALA A 100 13.18 -19.77 35.94
CA ALA A 100 12.67 -19.53 37.30
C ALA A 100 11.20 -19.93 37.47
N LEU A 101 10.41 -19.85 36.40
CA LEU A 101 9.01 -20.28 36.35
C LEU A 101 8.82 -21.79 36.13
N GLY A 102 9.91 -22.56 35.97
CA GLY A 102 9.90 -24.01 35.81
C GLY A 102 9.66 -24.47 34.37
N SER A 103 10.11 -23.67 33.39
CA SER A 103 10.20 -24.10 32.00
C SER A 103 11.18 -25.27 31.87
N GLU A 104 10.78 -26.32 31.15
CA GLU A 104 11.68 -27.40 30.71
C GLU A 104 12.26 -27.13 29.31
N ALA A 105 11.91 -25.99 28.69
CA ALA A 105 12.41 -25.63 27.36
C ALA A 105 13.91 -25.33 27.43
N ASP A 106 14.66 -25.89 26.49
CA ASP A 106 16.08 -25.65 26.33
C ASP A 106 16.33 -24.18 25.95
N GLU A 107 17.45 -23.60 26.38
CA GLU A 107 17.79 -22.19 26.11
C GLU A 107 17.83 -21.91 24.60
N ALA A 108 18.38 -22.85 23.82
CA ALA A 108 18.37 -22.80 22.36
C ALA A 108 16.95 -22.88 21.76
N GLU A 109 16.03 -23.64 22.37
CA GLU A 109 14.65 -23.79 21.91
C GLU A 109 13.82 -22.51 22.21
N VAL A 110 14.12 -21.85 23.33
CA VAL A 110 13.54 -20.55 23.69
C VAL A 110 14.02 -19.46 22.75
N GLU A 111 15.32 -19.39 22.46
CA GLU A 111 15.90 -18.46 21.48
C GLU A 111 15.31 -18.67 20.09
N GLU A 112 15.26 -19.92 19.60
CA GLU A 112 14.67 -20.25 18.30
C GLU A 112 13.21 -19.80 18.23
N THR A 113 12.43 -20.03 19.28
CA THR A 113 11.02 -19.62 19.28
C THR A 113 10.85 -18.10 19.38
N LEU A 114 11.72 -17.42 20.14
CA LEU A 114 11.69 -15.96 20.25
C LEU A 114 12.06 -15.32 18.90
N ALA A 115 13.06 -15.88 18.21
CA ALA A 115 13.46 -15.49 16.86
C ALA A 115 12.33 -15.72 15.85
N ASP A 116 11.62 -16.85 15.93
CA ASP A 116 10.44 -17.14 15.09
C ASP A 116 9.27 -16.19 15.37
N LEU A 117 9.07 -15.81 16.64
CA LEU A 117 7.98 -14.92 17.05
C LEU A 117 8.23 -13.45 16.71
N LEU A 118 9.48 -13.02 16.78
CA LEU A 118 9.93 -11.68 16.41
C LEU A 118 10.36 -11.59 14.95
N ASN A 119 10.23 -12.69 14.18
CA ASN A 119 10.76 -12.82 12.83
C ASN A 119 10.42 -11.60 11.96
N PRO A 120 11.38 -10.68 11.75
CA PRO A 120 11.14 -9.45 11.01
C PRO A 120 10.72 -9.76 9.58
N LEU A 121 11.24 -10.84 8.99
CA LEU A 121 10.94 -11.26 7.62
C LEU A 121 9.44 -11.55 7.45
N ALA A 122 8.80 -12.20 8.42
CA ALA A 122 7.36 -12.47 8.37
C ALA A 122 6.48 -11.22 8.50
N ALA A 123 6.96 -10.18 9.22
CA ALA A 123 6.32 -8.87 9.23
C ALA A 123 6.44 -8.18 7.88
N PHE A 124 7.63 -8.21 7.27
CA PHE A 124 7.86 -7.64 5.96
C PHE A 124 7.12 -8.35 4.84
N ASP A 125 6.96 -9.67 4.91
CA ASP A 125 6.14 -10.44 3.96
C ASP A 125 4.68 -10.00 4.00
N ARG A 126 4.14 -9.78 5.20
CA ARG A 126 2.77 -9.29 5.38
C ARG A 126 2.61 -7.86 4.84
N ALA A 127 3.58 -6.98 5.10
CA ALA A 127 3.58 -5.62 4.57
C ALA A 127 3.68 -5.60 3.04
N SER A 128 4.66 -6.32 2.47
CA SER A 128 4.85 -6.49 1.03
C SER A 128 3.58 -7.00 0.35
N ALA A 129 2.95 -8.04 0.91
CA ALA A 129 1.71 -8.59 0.37
C ALA A 129 0.54 -7.60 0.46
N ALA A 130 0.42 -6.85 1.56
CA ALA A 130 -0.63 -5.84 1.73
C ALA A 130 -0.48 -4.67 0.76
N VAL A 131 0.73 -4.12 0.64
CA VAL A 131 1.06 -3.05 -0.32
C VAL A 131 0.84 -3.53 -1.76
N GLY A 132 1.28 -4.74 -2.09
CA GLY A 132 1.07 -5.33 -3.41
C GLY A 132 -0.39 -5.55 -3.78
N ARG A 133 -1.25 -5.90 -2.80
CA ARG A 133 -2.71 -5.96 -3.01
C ARG A 133 -3.32 -4.58 -3.18
N GLY A 134 -2.94 -3.62 -2.33
CA GLY A 134 -3.45 -2.25 -2.39
C GLY A 134 -3.11 -1.56 -3.71
N ASN A 135 -1.84 -1.62 -4.14
CA ASN A 135 -1.41 -1.03 -5.41
C ASN A 135 -2.15 -1.63 -6.61
N LYS A 136 -2.34 -2.96 -6.63
CA LYS A 136 -3.13 -3.64 -7.66
C LYS A 136 -4.60 -3.17 -7.65
N LYS A 137 -5.24 -3.16 -6.48
CA LYS A 137 -6.66 -2.77 -6.31
C LYS A 137 -6.95 -1.37 -6.84
N VAL A 138 -6.09 -0.40 -6.56
CA VAL A 138 -6.22 0.97 -7.05
C VAL A 138 -6.00 1.03 -8.56
N TYR A 139 -4.97 0.35 -9.06
CA TYR A 139 -4.67 0.33 -10.50
C TYR A 139 -5.80 -0.28 -11.34
N GLU A 140 -6.40 -1.38 -10.88
CA GLU A 140 -7.53 -2.03 -11.54
C GLU A 140 -8.77 -1.15 -11.69
N GLU A 141 -8.90 -0.13 -10.83
CA GLU A 141 -9.94 0.88 -10.96
C GLU A 141 -9.38 2.14 -11.62
N ILE A 142 -8.59 2.93 -10.90
CA ILE A 142 -8.24 4.30 -11.30
C ILE A 142 -7.38 4.27 -12.57
N GLY A 143 -6.40 3.37 -12.66
CA GLY A 143 -5.61 3.18 -13.88
C GLY A 143 -6.48 2.80 -15.08
N ARG A 144 -7.44 1.90 -14.87
CA ARG A 144 -8.43 1.50 -15.89
C ARG A 144 -9.30 2.68 -16.34
N GLU A 145 -9.76 3.49 -15.40
CA GLU A 145 -10.59 4.67 -15.68
C GLU A 145 -9.83 5.75 -16.45
N PHE A 146 -8.53 5.94 -16.17
CA PHE A 146 -7.68 6.81 -16.97
C PHE A 146 -7.48 6.28 -18.39
N ALA A 147 -7.20 4.98 -18.57
CA ALA A 147 -7.06 4.39 -19.90
C ALA A 147 -8.36 4.57 -20.72
N ARG A 148 -9.53 4.34 -20.10
CA ARG A 148 -10.83 4.57 -20.74
C ARG A 148 -11.07 6.04 -21.05
N PHE A 149 -10.72 6.95 -20.14
CA PHE A 149 -10.88 8.39 -20.36
C PHE A 149 -10.00 8.88 -21.51
N VAL A 150 -8.77 8.40 -21.59
CA VAL A 150 -7.84 8.72 -22.67
C VAL A 150 -8.40 8.28 -24.01
N GLU A 151 -8.92 7.05 -24.10
CA GLU A 151 -9.52 6.50 -25.31
C GLU A 151 -10.78 7.27 -25.76
N LEU A 152 -11.69 7.58 -24.82
CA LEU A 152 -12.99 8.17 -25.16
C LEU A 152 -12.99 9.69 -25.31
N CYS A 153 -12.15 10.40 -24.55
CA CYS A 153 -12.31 11.84 -24.34
C CYS A 153 -11.07 12.67 -24.72
N LEU A 154 -9.87 12.09 -24.67
CA LEU A 154 -8.64 12.87 -24.90
C LEU A 154 -8.47 13.33 -26.35
N GLY A 155 -9.11 12.65 -27.30
CA GLY A 155 -9.09 12.99 -28.72
C GLY A 155 -10.02 14.16 -29.11
N ASP A 156 -10.92 14.58 -28.21
CA ASP A 156 -11.97 15.54 -28.55
C ASP A 156 -11.41 16.92 -28.88
N ALA A 157 -11.77 17.47 -30.04
CA ALA A 157 -11.30 18.79 -30.50
C ALA A 157 -12.01 19.96 -29.81
N ALA A 158 -13.22 19.75 -29.29
CA ALA A 158 -14.02 20.71 -28.55
C ALA A 158 -14.76 19.98 -27.41
N PHE A 159 -15.26 20.74 -26.43
CA PHE A 159 -16.02 20.17 -25.32
C PHE A 159 -17.29 19.49 -25.84
N ASP A 160 -17.41 18.19 -25.56
CA ASP A 160 -18.55 17.35 -25.92
C ASP A 160 -19.21 16.79 -24.64
N ALA A 161 -20.40 17.31 -24.34
CA ALA A 161 -21.17 16.91 -23.17
C ALA A 161 -21.64 15.45 -23.24
N ASP A 162 -21.91 14.93 -24.45
CA ASP A 162 -22.40 13.58 -24.66
C ASP A 162 -21.26 12.57 -24.50
N ASN A 163 -20.04 12.88 -24.96
CA ASN A 163 -18.85 12.06 -24.68
C ASN A 163 -18.57 11.96 -23.18
N LEU A 164 -18.58 13.10 -22.49
CA LEU A 164 -18.40 13.12 -21.05
C LEU A 164 -19.49 12.31 -20.33
N ALA A 165 -20.75 12.48 -20.72
CA ALA A 165 -21.87 11.74 -20.15
C ALA A 165 -21.72 10.22 -20.37
N ARG A 166 -21.30 9.79 -21.57
CA ARG A 166 -21.00 8.38 -21.88
C ARG A 166 -19.89 7.82 -21.01
N PHE A 167 -18.78 8.56 -20.84
CA PHE A 167 -17.71 8.14 -19.95
C PHE A 167 -18.20 8.02 -18.49
N CYS A 168 -18.93 9.01 -17.99
CA CYS A 168 -19.42 9.04 -16.62
C CYS A 168 -20.52 7.99 -16.35
N ALA A 169 -21.30 7.58 -17.35
CA ALA A 169 -22.30 6.52 -17.22
C ALA A 169 -21.66 5.16 -16.86
N GLY A 170 -20.40 4.94 -17.23
CA GLY A 170 -19.63 3.74 -16.87
C GLY A 170 -19.09 3.72 -15.44
N LEU A 171 -19.29 4.79 -14.66
CA LEU A 171 -18.85 4.87 -13.25
C LEU A 171 -20.00 4.48 -12.31
N ARG A 172 -19.68 3.66 -11.30
CA ARG A 172 -20.64 3.23 -10.26
C ARG A 172 -21.13 4.45 -9.45
N PRO A 173 -22.45 4.58 -9.23
CA PRO A 173 -22.98 5.68 -8.44
C PRO A 173 -22.64 5.53 -6.95
N GLY A 174 -22.58 6.65 -6.23
CA GLY A 174 -22.39 6.70 -4.78
C GLY A 174 -20.97 7.05 -4.35
N GLU A 175 -20.79 7.21 -3.05
CA GLU A 175 -19.50 7.52 -2.45
C GLU A 175 -18.63 6.24 -2.27
N PRO A 176 -17.29 6.38 -2.23
CA PRO A 176 -16.39 5.28 -1.88
C PRO A 176 -16.72 4.74 -0.47
N PRO A 177 -16.41 3.46 -0.19
CA PRO A 177 -15.55 2.58 -0.98
C PRO A 177 -16.25 1.89 -2.16
N ASP A 178 -17.57 1.86 -2.20
CA ASP A 178 -18.31 1.05 -3.19
C ASP A 178 -18.63 1.85 -4.48
N GLY A 179 -19.00 3.12 -4.33
CA GLY A 179 -19.29 4.03 -5.44
C GLY A 179 -18.06 4.80 -5.96
N GLN A 180 -18.26 5.57 -7.03
CA GLN A 180 -17.23 6.28 -7.79
C GLN A 180 -17.58 7.75 -8.05
N ASP A 181 -18.41 8.38 -7.21
CA ASP A 181 -18.84 9.76 -7.42
C ASP A 181 -17.68 10.77 -7.41
N TYR A 182 -16.64 10.54 -6.60
CA TYR A 182 -15.44 11.37 -6.64
C TYR A 182 -14.65 11.20 -7.95
N LEU A 183 -14.58 9.98 -8.53
CA LEU A 183 -14.00 9.80 -9.86
C LEU A 183 -14.83 10.51 -10.93
N ARG A 184 -16.17 10.45 -10.83
CA ARG A 184 -17.07 11.16 -11.76
C ARG A 184 -16.81 12.67 -11.75
N ARG A 185 -16.68 13.26 -10.56
CA ARG A 185 -16.34 14.68 -10.39
C ARG A 185 -14.94 14.97 -10.96
N ALA A 186 -13.95 14.17 -10.60
CA ALA A 186 -12.58 14.40 -11.03
C ALA A 186 -12.41 14.34 -12.55
N PHE A 187 -12.97 13.32 -13.22
CA PHE A 187 -12.91 13.22 -14.68
C PHE A 187 -13.72 14.31 -15.38
N THR A 188 -14.80 14.80 -14.76
CA THR A 188 -15.50 16.01 -15.23
C THR A 188 -14.57 17.23 -15.18
N ARG A 189 -13.81 17.40 -14.09
CA ARG A 189 -12.83 18.50 -13.95
C ARG A 189 -11.68 18.37 -14.93
N TYR A 190 -11.15 17.16 -15.14
CA TYR A 190 -10.14 16.94 -16.18
C TYR A 190 -10.66 17.30 -17.55
N TYR A 191 -11.87 16.86 -17.90
CA TYR A 191 -12.45 17.15 -19.21
C TYR A 191 -12.65 18.66 -19.41
N GLN A 192 -13.14 19.38 -18.38
CA GLN A 192 -13.19 20.85 -18.39
C GLN A 192 -11.81 21.47 -18.61
N ALA A 193 -10.78 20.95 -17.93
CA ALA A 193 -9.41 21.45 -18.05
C ALA A 193 -8.81 21.26 -19.46
N LEU A 194 -9.27 20.27 -20.25
CA LEU A 194 -8.81 20.06 -21.63
C LEU A 194 -9.16 21.22 -22.58
N PHE A 195 -10.19 22.01 -22.24
CA PHE A 195 -10.71 23.09 -23.07
C PHE A 195 -10.67 24.47 -22.39
N GLU A 196 -10.24 24.53 -21.13
CA GLU A 196 -10.07 25.79 -20.41
C GLU A 196 -8.90 26.58 -21.00
N SER A 197 -9.10 27.86 -21.30
CA SER A 197 -8.08 28.72 -21.91
C SER A 197 -7.23 29.47 -20.87
N ASP A 198 -7.81 29.81 -19.72
CA ASP A 198 -7.12 30.48 -18.63
C ASP A 198 -6.22 29.49 -17.87
N ALA A 199 -4.93 29.79 -17.81
CA ALA A 199 -3.95 28.89 -17.22
C ALA A 199 -4.17 28.65 -15.71
N LYS A 200 -4.68 29.66 -14.98
CA LYS A 200 -4.94 29.55 -13.55
C LYS A 200 -6.16 28.66 -13.30
N GLN A 201 -7.27 28.90 -13.98
CA GLN A 201 -8.49 28.09 -13.87
C GLN A 201 -8.20 26.64 -14.28
N ARG A 202 -7.41 26.42 -15.33
CA ARG A 202 -6.97 25.08 -15.72
C ARG A 202 -6.21 24.38 -14.60
N ALA A 203 -5.26 25.07 -13.96
CA ALA A 203 -4.50 24.51 -12.84
C ALA A 203 -5.39 24.22 -11.61
N GLU A 204 -6.37 25.08 -11.31
CA GLU A 204 -7.35 24.87 -10.24
C GLU A 204 -8.24 23.64 -10.49
N LEU A 205 -8.72 23.46 -11.73
CA LEU A 205 -9.47 22.28 -12.14
C LEU A 205 -8.64 21.00 -12.00
N MET A 206 -7.40 21.02 -12.47
CA MET A 206 -6.46 19.90 -12.37
C MET A 206 -6.18 19.54 -10.91
N LEU A 207 -5.92 20.54 -10.05
CA LEU A 207 -5.68 20.34 -8.63
C LEU A 207 -6.91 19.73 -7.94
N LEU A 208 -8.09 20.28 -8.19
CA LEU A 208 -9.33 19.76 -7.61
C LEU A 208 -9.58 18.31 -8.04
N ALA A 209 -9.40 18.00 -9.33
CA ALA A 209 -9.51 16.63 -9.84
C ALA A 209 -8.56 15.68 -9.11
N ASN A 210 -7.29 16.07 -8.94
CA ASN A 210 -6.29 15.28 -8.24
C ASN A 210 -6.69 15.03 -6.77
N ILE A 211 -7.22 16.04 -6.08
CA ILE A 211 -7.65 15.91 -4.67
C ILE A 211 -8.86 14.99 -4.55
N GLU A 212 -9.84 15.10 -5.46
CA GLU A 212 -11.01 14.23 -5.49
C GLU A 212 -10.62 12.75 -5.70
N ILE A 213 -9.68 12.48 -6.62
CA ILE A 213 -9.16 11.12 -6.81
C ILE A 213 -8.37 10.65 -5.58
N GLY A 214 -7.54 11.51 -4.99
CA GLY A 214 -6.80 11.18 -3.78
C GLY A 214 -7.71 10.83 -2.61
N PHE A 215 -8.80 11.56 -2.40
CA PHE A 215 -9.78 11.25 -1.36
C PHE A 215 -10.52 9.93 -1.63
N HIS A 216 -10.90 9.69 -2.90
CA HIS A 216 -11.47 8.42 -3.33
C HIS A 216 -10.54 7.25 -3.03
N GLU A 217 -9.29 7.35 -3.47
CA GLU A 217 -8.27 6.31 -3.27
C GLU A 217 -8.05 6.03 -1.79
N GLN A 218 -7.83 7.06 -0.97
CA GLN A 218 -7.52 6.87 0.46
C GLN A 218 -8.67 6.16 1.19
N THR A 219 -9.92 6.53 0.90
CA THR A 219 -11.10 5.87 1.47
C THR A 219 -11.15 4.38 1.10
N ARG A 220 -10.76 4.04 -0.13
CA ARG A 220 -10.78 2.65 -0.65
C ARG A 220 -9.61 1.81 -0.16
N LEU A 221 -8.45 2.43 0.05
CA LEU A 221 -7.18 1.78 0.36
C LEU A 221 -6.94 1.60 1.86
N GLN A 222 -7.75 2.26 2.71
CA GLN A 222 -7.61 2.23 4.16
C GLN A 222 -7.43 0.83 4.76
N PRO A 223 -8.16 -0.23 4.32
CA PRO A 223 -7.95 -1.58 4.85
C PRO A 223 -6.55 -2.12 4.58
N GLU A 224 -6.04 -1.96 3.35
CA GLU A 224 -4.70 -2.43 2.97
C GLU A 224 -3.60 -1.61 3.67
N ILE A 225 -3.77 -0.29 3.82
CA ILE A 225 -2.87 0.57 4.60
C ILE A 225 -2.80 0.10 6.05
N ALA A 226 -3.96 -0.16 6.67
CA ALA A 226 -4.01 -0.62 8.05
C ALA A 226 -3.28 -1.97 8.22
N VAL A 227 -3.44 -2.91 7.28
CA VAL A 227 -2.70 -4.19 7.32
C VAL A 227 -1.20 -3.96 7.17
N ALA A 228 -0.77 -3.10 6.24
CA ALA A 228 0.66 -2.83 6.03
C ALA A 228 1.30 -2.17 7.25
N LEU A 229 0.66 -1.17 7.85
CA LEU A 229 1.15 -0.49 9.07
C LEU A 229 1.16 -1.44 10.28
N ASN A 230 0.11 -2.24 10.44
CA ASN A 230 0.01 -3.22 11.53
C ASN A 230 0.93 -4.43 11.35
N ALA A 231 1.51 -4.64 10.16
CA ALA A 231 2.43 -5.74 9.94
C ALA A 231 3.69 -5.63 10.81
N ALA A 232 4.17 -4.39 11.05
CA ALA A 232 5.32 -4.07 11.89
C ALA A 232 5.03 -4.20 13.40
N PHE A 233 3.76 -4.17 13.81
CA PHE A 233 3.39 -4.32 15.21
C PHE A 233 3.22 -5.80 15.55
N VAL A 234 4.12 -6.31 16.40
CA VAL A 234 3.91 -7.59 17.08
C VAL A 234 2.75 -7.41 18.06
N ASP A 235 1.57 -7.92 17.71
CA ASP A 235 0.40 -7.85 18.58
C ASP A 235 0.69 -8.55 19.91
N ARG A 236 0.69 -7.76 21.01
CA ARG A 236 1.15 -8.17 22.34
C ARG A 236 0.35 -9.36 22.89
N GLY A 237 -0.93 -9.48 22.55
CA GLY A 237 -1.79 -10.57 23.03
C GLY A 237 -1.44 -11.93 22.40
N PRO A 238 -1.54 -12.08 21.07
CA PRO A 238 -1.13 -13.27 20.34
C PRO A 238 0.36 -13.61 20.52
N PHE A 239 1.22 -12.60 20.64
CA PHE A 239 2.64 -12.79 20.97
C PHE A 239 2.80 -13.43 22.35
N ARG A 240 2.19 -12.85 23.39
CA ARG A 240 2.24 -13.41 24.76
C ARG A 240 1.68 -14.83 24.82
N LEU A 241 0.60 -15.11 24.09
CA LEU A 241 0.01 -16.45 24.02
C LEU A 241 0.94 -17.47 23.36
N ARG A 242 1.58 -17.09 22.26
CA ARG A 242 2.55 -17.95 21.56
C ARG A 242 3.84 -18.12 22.34
N LEU A 243 4.33 -17.06 22.98
CA LEU A 243 5.49 -17.11 23.88
C LEU A 243 5.23 -18.03 25.08
N ILE A 244 4.06 -17.93 25.74
CA ILE A 244 3.71 -18.85 26.84
C ILE A 244 3.58 -20.30 26.34
N LYS A 245 3.03 -20.51 25.13
CA LYS A 245 2.90 -21.86 24.56
C LYS A 245 4.27 -22.46 24.23
N ALA A 246 5.19 -21.65 23.75
CA ALA A 246 6.57 -22.02 23.43
C ALA A 246 7.39 -22.33 24.68
N LEU A 247 7.34 -21.45 25.68
CA LEU A 247 8.07 -21.62 26.94
C LEU A 247 7.50 -22.73 27.83
N PHE A 248 6.22 -23.11 27.65
CA PHE A 248 5.56 -24.11 28.51
C PHE A 248 4.73 -25.13 27.72
N PRO A 249 5.36 -25.92 26.83
CA PRO A 249 4.66 -26.76 25.85
C PRO A 249 3.79 -27.86 26.49
N ARG A 250 4.18 -28.38 27.67
CA ARG A 250 3.45 -29.44 28.40
C ARG A 250 2.62 -28.95 29.60
N ARG A 251 2.75 -27.67 30.01
CA ARG A 251 2.15 -27.13 31.26
C ARG A 251 1.64 -25.68 31.15
N ALA A 252 1.25 -25.23 29.96
CA ALA A 252 0.80 -23.85 29.72
C ALA A 252 -0.31 -23.35 30.67
N TRP A 253 -1.16 -24.24 31.21
CA TRP A 253 -2.22 -23.87 32.17
C TRP A 253 -1.68 -23.60 33.59
N LEU A 254 -0.69 -24.36 34.08
CA LEU A 254 -0.05 -24.14 35.38
C LEU A 254 0.82 -22.89 35.36
N ALA A 255 1.54 -22.64 34.26
CA ALA A 255 2.30 -21.40 34.07
C ALA A 255 1.38 -20.17 34.04
N ARG A 256 0.20 -20.28 33.41
CA ARG A 256 -0.84 -19.23 33.44
C ARG A 256 -1.36 -18.96 34.85
N ILE A 257 -1.63 -20.01 35.65
CA ILE A 257 -2.04 -19.87 37.05
C ILE A 257 -0.92 -19.23 37.89
N ARG A 258 0.33 -19.66 37.70
CA ARG A 258 1.49 -19.12 38.42
C ARG A 258 1.76 -17.66 38.07
N LEU A 259 1.67 -17.27 36.80
CA LEU A 259 1.76 -15.88 36.33
C LEU A 259 0.59 -15.00 36.81
N PHE A 260 -0.61 -15.57 36.91
CA PHE A 260 -1.78 -14.89 37.47
C PHE A 260 -1.61 -14.67 38.98
N LEU A 261 -1.12 -15.67 39.72
CA LEU A 261 -0.81 -15.56 41.15
C LEU A 261 0.34 -14.57 41.41
N LEU A 262 1.43 -14.63 40.65
CA LEU A 262 2.52 -13.66 40.77
C LEU A 262 2.02 -12.23 40.55
N ARG A 263 1.16 -11.97 39.56
CA ARG A 263 0.53 -10.64 39.37
C ARG A 263 -0.43 -10.20 40.49
N LEU A 264 -0.93 -11.14 41.28
CA LEU A 264 -1.74 -10.86 42.48
C LEU A 264 -0.86 -10.48 43.69
N PHE A 265 0.40 -10.95 43.72
CA PHE A 265 1.37 -10.69 44.79
C PHE A 265 2.38 -9.58 44.45
N ASP A 266 2.60 -9.26 43.17
CA ASP A 266 3.50 -8.21 42.65
C ASP A 266 2.73 -6.91 42.31
N ARG A 267 1.85 -6.47 43.21
CA ARG A 267 1.32 -5.10 43.21
C ARG A 267 2.22 -4.20 44.06
N PRO A 268 2.62 -3.03 43.56
CA PRO A 268 2.20 -1.78 44.17
C PRO A 268 0.70 -1.55 43.94
#